data_AF-A0A6G3QVD6-F1
#
_entry.id   AF-A0A6G3QVD6-F1
#
_cell.length_a   1.000
_cell.length_b   1.000
_cell.length_c   1.000
_cell.angle_alpha   90.00
_cell.angle_beta   90.00
_cell.angle_gamma   90.00
#
_symmetry.space_group_name_H-M   'P 1'
#
loop_
_entity.id
_entity.type
_entity.pdbx_description
1 polymer ?
#
loop_
_entity_poly.entity_id
_entity_poly.type
_entity_poly.pdbx_seq_one_letter_code
_entity_poly.pdbx_strand_id
1 'polypeptide(L)'
;MSSAPPAGPQQPYDPADPAPGPGGEAPAPDPFAPPATAAPPDGTGPAPAPPYGGLHGARPPAVVNGAAIVAFAFGLLCFVPLVGLVLGLFALWRIRRRGERGRGLAIAGCALSSVGLALWSVLLTTGAAAEAWSSFRDGLRSVGAPALRSGDCFMAPEGMQAWAAWSRESEPVSCAGEHDGEIFARVRLPDGRYPGTEALMTSAHHECHAHRRAYVVDPWTVPANTDVYSVTPTEESWDLGDREILCAFGNEDPFARLSGSLRRDESSFDADQLTFLDAAGLLDDAADRVPVTEPEDDLPGHTKWAEHMVSALDRQTGMLREHTWSAAAQRPVADLVEVLEEARVEWAAAAGAEDADTYYDHQLKGSVLTEWEQEVTARKALGLTSSRSTYVPTGG
;
A
#
# COMPACT_ATOMS: atom_id res chain seq x y z
N MET A 1 -4.64 52.98 7.73
CA MET A 1 -5.86 53.63 7.20
C MET A 1 -6.04 53.10 5.79
N SER A 2 -7.05 52.25 5.57
CA SER A 2 -7.69 51.87 4.28
C SER A 2 -8.38 50.51 4.47
N SER A 3 -9.61 50.51 4.98
CA SER A 3 -10.90 50.26 4.28
C SER A 3 -11.09 48.85 3.70
N ALA A 4 -11.95 48.08 4.39
CA ALA A 4 -12.51 46.79 3.98
C ALA A 4 -13.72 46.98 3.01
N PRO A 5 -14.03 45.99 2.15
CA PRO A 5 -15.16 46.05 1.22
C PRO A 5 -16.51 45.62 1.86
N PRO A 6 -17.66 46.00 1.27
CA PRO A 6 -18.97 45.97 1.93
C PRO A 6 -19.69 44.61 1.89
N ALA A 7 -20.55 44.40 2.89
CA ALA A 7 -21.42 43.24 3.05
C ALA A 7 -22.56 43.21 2.00
N GLY A 8 -22.77 42.04 1.40
CA GLY A 8 -23.89 41.76 0.48
C GLY A 8 -25.23 41.49 1.21
N PRO A 9 -26.36 41.55 0.49
CA PRO A 9 -27.70 41.53 1.08
C PRO A 9 -28.10 40.13 1.59
N GLN A 10 -28.81 40.13 2.72
CA GLN A 10 -29.40 38.98 3.41
C GLN A 10 -30.55 38.37 2.57
N GLN A 11 -30.49 37.06 2.33
CA GLN A 11 -31.58 36.29 1.73
C GLN A 11 -32.67 35.99 2.78
N PRO A 12 -33.98 36.04 2.43
CA PRO A 12 -35.07 35.70 3.34
C PRO A 12 -35.10 34.21 3.73
N TYR A 13 -35.48 33.98 4.99
CA TYR A 13 -35.65 32.69 5.63
C TYR A 13 -36.95 32.00 5.16
N ASP A 14 -36.85 30.82 4.55
CA ASP A 14 -38.03 29.99 4.23
C ASP A 14 -38.47 29.16 5.45
N PRO A 15 -39.79 28.99 5.70
CA PRO A 15 -40.29 28.25 6.85
C PRO A 15 -40.13 26.72 6.71
N ALA A 16 -39.85 26.08 7.84
CA ALA A 16 -39.63 24.65 8.00
C ALA A 16 -40.80 23.76 7.55
N ASP A 17 -40.46 22.65 6.88
CA ASP A 17 -41.34 21.51 6.64
C ASP A 17 -41.62 20.72 7.93
N PRO A 18 -42.83 20.14 8.10
CA PRO A 18 -43.22 19.43 9.32
C PRO A 18 -42.65 18.00 9.40
N ALA A 19 -42.29 17.60 10.62
CA ALA A 19 -41.74 16.29 10.98
C ALA A 19 -42.72 15.11 10.75
N PRO A 20 -42.24 13.92 10.34
CA PRO A 20 -43.05 12.69 10.38
C PRO A 20 -43.08 12.09 11.80
N GLY A 21 -44.29 11.74 12.25
CA GLY A 21 -44.55 11.07 13.53
C GLY A 21 -44.15 9.58 13.56
N PRO A 22 -44.25 8.92 14.73
CA PRO A 22 -43.71 7.58 14.94
C PRO A 22 -44.63 6.52 14.32
N GLY A 23 -44.17 5.88 13.25
CA GLY A 23 -44.79 4.71 12.64
C GLY A 23 -44.30 3.42 13.31
N GLY A 24 -45.24 2.57 13.73
CA GLY A 24 -44.98 1.35 14.50
C GLY A 24 -44.18 0.27 13.77
N GLU A 25 -43.42 -0.47 14.56
CA GLU A 25 -42.66 -1.67 14.20
C GLU A 25 -43.49 -2.70 13.42
N ALA A 26 -42.98 -3.08 12.24
CA ALA A 26 -43.40 -4.28 11.54
C ALA A 26 -42.53 -5.47 12.00
N PRO A 27 -43.11 -6.64 12.34
CA PRO A 27 -42.33 -7.80 12.76
C PRO A 27 -41.57 -8.43 11.58
N ALA A 28 -40.34 -8.85 11.85
CA ALA A 28 -39.47 -9.55 10.91
C ALA A 28 -40.05 -10.91 10.48
N PRO A 29 -39.86 -11.36 9.22
CA PRO A 29 -40.39 -12.63 8.74
C PRO A 29 -39.60 -13.83 9.27
N ASP A 30 -40.32 -14.85 9.73
CA ASP A 30 -39.81 -16.13 10.23
C ASP A 30 -39.32 -17.01 9.04
N PRO A 31 -38.08 -17.54 9.05
CA PRO A 31 -37.50 -18.27 7.90
C PRO A 31 -38.08 -19.66 7.63
N PHE A 32 -39.05 -20.16 8.41
CA PHE A 32 -39.49 -21.58 8.36
C PHE A 32 -40.98 -21.82 8.08
N ALA A 33 -41.67 -20.93 7.35
CA ALA A 33 -43.06 -21.16 6.94
C ALA A 33 -43.16 -21.87 5.56
N PRO A 34 -43.90 -23.00 5.43
CA PRO A 34 -44.13 -23.68 4.15
C PRO A 34 -45.14 -22.91 3.27
N PRO A 35 -45.01 -22.94 1.92
CA PRO A 35 -45.86 -22.14 1.04
C PRO A 35 -47.30 -22.66 1.00
N ALA A 36 -48.25 -21.78 1.31
CA ALA A 36 -49.68 -22.02 1.19
C ALA A 36 -50.10 -22.05 -0.29
N THR A 37 -50.70 -23.16 -0.71
CA THR A 37 -51.31 -23.35 -2.02
C THR A 37 -52.58 -22.51 -2.18
N ALA A 38 -52.63 -21.67 -3.20
CA ALA A 38 -53.80 -20.86 -3.54
C ALA A 38 -54.89 -21.72 -4.23
N ALA A 39 -56.08 -21.76 -3.64
CA ALA A 39 -57.29 -22.28 -4.25
C ALA A 39 -57.92 -21.25 -5.22
N PRO A 40 -58.58 -21.66 -6.32
CA PRO A 40 -59.21 -20.74 -7.26
C PRO A 40 -60.60 -20.31 -6.76
N PRO A 41 -61.05 -19.07 -7.02
CA PRO A 41 -62.41 -18.65 -6.70
C PRO A 41 -63.41 -19.06 -7.81
N ASP A 42 -64.47 -19.74 -7.38
CA ASP A 42 -65.74 -19.93 -8.09
C ASP A 42 -66.51 -18.60 -8.19
N GLY A 43 -67.12 -18.30 -9.36
CA GLY A 43 -67.92 -17.08 -9.51
C GLY A 43 -68.46 -16.77 -10.90
N THR A 44 -69.34 -17.66 -11.39
CA THR A 44 -70.52 -17.43 -12.26
C THR A 44 -70.71 -16.08 -13.00
N GLY A 45 -70.67 -16.14 -14.34
CA GLY A 45 -71.28 -15.15 -15.25
C GLY A 45 -71.74 -15.82 -16.56
N PRO A 46 -72.87 -15.44 -17.19
CA PRO A 46 -73.45 -16.18 -18.31
C PRO A 46 -72.77 -15.89 -19.66
N ALA A 47 -72.63 -16.96 -20.46
CA ALA A 47 -71.98 -17.00 -21.76
C ALA A 47 -72.79 -16.34 -22.90
N PRO A 48 -72.13 -15.72 -23.88
CA PRO A 48 -72.60 -15.64 -25.25
C PRO A 48 -72.00 -16.76 -26.11
N ALA A 49 -72.83 -17.41 -26.91
CA ALA A 49 -72.49 -18.53 -27.79
C ALA A 49 -71.52 -18.13 -28.94
N PRO A 50 -70.53 -18.98 -29.31
CA PRO A 50 -69.68 -18.75 -30.46
C PRO A 50 -70.29 -19.38 -31.74
N PRO A 51 -70.13 -18.75 -32.92
CA PRO A 51 -70.49 -19.38 -34.18
C PRO A 51 -69.41 -20.38 -34.63
N TYR A 52 -69.91 -21.46 -35.20
CA TYR A 52 -69.24 -22.60 -35.82
C TYR A 52 -68.04 -22.26 -36.72
N GLY A 53 -66.90 -22.93 -36.54
CA GLY A 53 -65.88 -23.04 -37.60
C GLY A 53 -64.47 -23.44 -37.14
N GLY A 54 -63.99 -24.60 -37.63
CA GLY A 54 -62.56 -24.79 -37.92
C GLY A 54 -61.79 -25.78 -37.04
N LEU A 55 -61.80 -27.05 -37.45
CA LEU A 55 -60.94 -28.14 -36.96
C LEU A 55 -59.48 -27.92 -37.42
N HIS A 56 -58.59 -27.44 -36.55
CA HIS A 56 -57.14 -27.53 -36.76
C HIS A 56 -56.42 -27.89 -35.45
N GLY A 57 -55.82 -29.09 -35.43
CA GLY A 57 -55.08 -29.61 -34.29
C GLY A 57 -53.91 -28.72 -33.88
N ALA A 58 -53.79 -28.48 -32.58
CA ALA A 58 -52.64 -27.83 -31.99
C ALA A 58 -51.39 -28.72 -32.17
N ARG A 59 -50.43 -28.22 -32.94
CA ARG A 59 -49.09 -28.82 -33.11
C ARG A 59 -48.25 -28.48 -31.86
N PRO A 60 -47.55 -29.44 -31.23
CA PRO A 60 -46.71 -29.12 -30.07
C PRO A 60 -45.56 -28.17 -30.47
N PRO A 61 -45.08 -27.29 -29.57
CA PRO A 61 -44.00 -26.36 -29.87
C PRO A 61 -42.72 -27.13 -30.22
N ALA A 62 -42.10 -26.75 -31.34
CA ALA A 62 -40.90 -27.41 -31.84
C ALA A 62 -39.68 -27.08 -30.95
N VAL A 63 -39.02 -28.12 -30.46
CA VAL A 63 -37.78 -28.03 -29.67
C VAL A 63 -36.67 -27.46 -30.56
N VAL A 64 -36.07 -26.34 -30.17
CA VAL A 64 -34.92 -25.74 -30.86
C VAL A 64 -33.69 -26.64 -30.68
N ASN A 65 -32.94 -26.87 -31.77
CA ASN A 65 -31.74 -27.71 -31.76
C ASN A 65 -30.64 -27.06 -30.91
N GLY A 66 -30.31 -27.65 -29.76
CA GLY A 66 -29.26 -27.16 -28.85
C GLY A 66 -27.90 -26.96 -29.51
N ALA A 67 -27.58 -27.76 -30.53
CA ALA A 67 -26.35 -27.59 -31.32
C ALA A 67 -26.29 -26.24 -32.08
N ALA A 68 -27.43 -25.68 -32.49
CA ALA A 68 -27.47 -24.37 -33.14
C ALA A 68 -27.28 -23.21 -32.14
N ILE A 69 -27.77 -23.38 -30.90
CA ILE A 69 -27.57 -22.42 -29.81
C ILE A 69 -26.11 -22.44 -29.36
N VAL A 70 -25.52 -23.64 -29.24
CA VAL A 70 -24.11 -23.82 -28.90
C VAL A 70 -23.22 -23.22 -30.00
N ALA A 71 -23.49 -23.49 -31.28
CA ALA A 71 -22.74 -22.88 -32.38
C ALA A 71 -22.88 -21.35 -32.43
N PHE A 72 -24.05 -20.80 -32.09
CA PHE A 72 -24.26 -19.35 -31.99
C PHE A 72 -23.51 -18.75 -30.79
N ALA A 73 -23.54 -19.41 -29.62
CA ALA A 73 -22.82 -18.97 -28.43
C ALA A 73 -21.29 -18.99 -28.62
N PHE A 74 -20.74 -20.05 -29.23
CA PHE A 74 -19.31 -20.13 -29.56
C PHE A 74 -18.90 -19.23 -30.73
N GLY A 75 -19.84 -18.89 -31.63
CA GLY A 75 -19.60 -17.88 -32.67
C GLY A 75 -19.59 -16.45 -32.11
N LEU A 76 -20.37 -16.19 -31.06
CA LEU A 76 -20.44 -14.91 -30.34
C LEU A 76 -19.25 -14.74 -29.38
N LEU A 77 -18.81 -15.84 -28.76
CA LEU A 77 -17.62 -15.90 -27.92
C LEU A 77 -16.41 -16.22 -28.81
N CYS A 78 -15.80 -15.19 -29.41
CA CYS A 78 -14.73 -15.21 -30.42
C CYS A 78 -13.45 -16.04 -30.14
N PHE A 79 -13.43 -16.95 -29.17
CA PHE A 79 -12.24 -17.66 -28.71
C PHE A 79 -11.83 -18.87 -29.56
N VAL A 80 -12.72 -19.47 -30.37
CA VAL A 80 -12.33 -20.55 -31.30
C VAL A 80 -13.23 -20.57 -32.56
N PRO A 81 -13.04 -19.64 -33.52
CA PRO A 81 -13.94 -19.51 -34.68
C PRO A 81 -13.93 -20.75 -35.59
N LEU A 82 -12.86 -21.54 -35.56
CA LEU A 82 -12.70 -22.77 -36.33
C LEU A 82 -13.62 -23.91 -35.82
N VAL A 83 -13.83 -24.01 -34.51
CA VAL A 83 -14.74 -24.99 -33.91
C VAL A 83 -16.20 -24.62 -34.18
N GLY A 84 -16.53 -23.32 -34.10
CA GLY A 84 -17.87 -22.80 -34.46
C GLY A 84 -18.24 -23.08 -35.92
N LEU A 85 -17.30 -22.90 -36.85
CA LEU A 85 -17.50 -23.18 -38.27
C LEU A 85 -17.78 -24.67 -38.54
N VAL A 86 -16.98 -25.58 -37.95
CA VAL A 86 -17.13 -27.04 -38.12
C VAL A 86 -18.46 -27.53 -37.55
N LEU A 87 -18.84 -27.05 -36.36
CA LEU A 87 -20.13 -27.40 -35.73
C LEU A 87 -21.32 -26.83 -36.50
N GLY A 88 -21.22 -25.61 -37.03
CA GLY A 88 -22.25 -24.99 -37.88
C GLY A 88 -22.48 -25.78 -39.18
N LEU A 89 -21.42 -26.23 -39.83
CA LEU A 89 -21.50 -27.07 -41.04
C LEU A 89 -22.10 -28.45 -40.74
N PHE A 90 -21.74 -29.06 -39.61
CA PHE A 90 -22.32 -30.33 -39.16
C PHE A 90 -23.82 -30.20 -38.82
N ALA A 91 -24.21 -29.09 -38.18
CA ALA A 91 -25.61 -28.78 -37.88
C ALA A 91 -26.43 -28.58 -39.17
N LEU A 92 -25.89 -27.87 -40.17
CA LEU A 92 -26.53 -27.70 -41.48
C LEU A 92 -26.73 -29.03 -42.21
N TRP A 93 -25.76 -29.94 -42.13
CA TRP A 93 -25.86 -31.27 -42.70
C TRP A 93 -26.94 -32.12 -42.03
N ARG A 94 -27.02 -32.08 -40.70
CA ARG A 94 -28.04 -32.80 -39.91
C ARG A 94 -29.45 -32.26 -40.18
N ILE A 95 -29.60 -30.93 -40.23
CA ILE A 95 -30.86 -30.25 -40.53
C ILE A 95 -31.35 -30.59 -41.95
N ARG A 96 -30.45 -30.62 -42.95
CA ARG A 96 -30.79 -31.01 -44.33
C ARG A 96 -31.27 -32.46 -44.44
N ARG A 97 -30.74 -33.37 -43.61
CA ARG A 97 -31.13 -34.79 -43.58
C ARG A 97 -32.43 -35.06 -42.82
N ARG A 98 -32.72 -34.32 -41.74
CA ARG A 98 -33.85 -34.60 -40.82
C ARG A 98 -35.04 -33.64 -40.94
N GLY A 99 -34.93 -32.56 -41.72
CA GLY A 99 -36.04 -31.62 -41.98
C GLY A 99 -36.39 -30.70 -40.81
N GLU A 100 -35.46 -30.50 -39.87
CA GLU A 100 -35.67 -29.71 -38.65
C GLU A 100 -35.63 -28.18 -38.93
N ARG A 101 -36.38 -27.37 -38.16
CA ARG A 101 -36.34 -25.90 -38.28
C ARG A 101 -35.12 -25.34 -37.52
N GLY A 102 -34.39 -24.40 -38.12
CA GLY A 102 -33.14 -23.83 -37.56
C GLY A 102 -32.09 -23.39 -38.59
N ARG A 103 -32.39 -23.58 -39.89
CA ARG A 103 -31.50 -23.22 -41.01
C ARG A 103 -30.99 -21.78 -40.97
N GLY A 104 -31.86 -20.82 -40.66
CA GLY A 104 -31.48 -19.40 -40.60
C GLY A 104 -30.43 -19.11 -39.52
N LEU A 105 -30.56 -19.75 -38.35
CA LEU A 105 -29.65 -19.56 -37.23
C LEU A 105 -28.28 -20.20 -37.49
N ALA A 106 -28.25 -21.36 -38.16
CA ALA A 106 -27.01 -22.02 -38.55
C ALA A 106 -26.28 -21.26 -39.69
N ILE A 107 -27.01 -20.68 -40.63
CA ILE A 107 -26.43 -19.80 -41.67
C ILE A 107 -25.84 -18.53 -41.04
N ALA A 108 -26.57 -17.90 -40.11
CA ALA A 108 -26.07 -16.74 -39.37
C ALA A 108 -24.81 -17.09 -38.56
N GLY A 109 -24.80 -18.23 -37.87
CA GLY A 109 -23.63 -18.73 -37.15
C GLY A 109 -22.42 -18.96 -38.07
N CYS A 110 -22.60 -19.63 -39.21
CA CYS A 110 -21.53 -19.81 -40.20
C CYS A 110 -21.03 -18.48 -40.78
N ALA A 111 -21.93 -17.55 -41.10
CA ALA A 111 -21.55 -16.22 -41.62
C ALA A 111 -20.72 -15.43 -40.60
N LEU A 112 -21.16 -15.38 -39.34
CA LEU A 112 -20.44 -14.74 -38.24
C LEU A 112 -19.09 -15.41 -37.98
N SER A 113 -19.01 -16.75 -38.00
CA SER A 113 -17.74 -17.48 -37.85
C SER A 113 -16.79 -17.26 -39.03
N SER A 114 -17.31 -17.06 -40.24
CA SER A 114 -16.49 -16.79 -41.44
C SER A 114 -15.89 -15.39 -41.40
N VAL A 115 -16.70 -14.40 -40.97
CA VAL A 115 -16.25 -13.03 -40.72
C VAL A 115 -15.24 -13.00 -39.56
N GLY A 116 -15.50 -13.75 -38.49
CA GLY A 116 -14.56 -13.92 -37.37
C GLY A 116 -13.24 -14.55 -37.80
N LEU A 117 -13.25 -15.58 -38.64
CA LEU A 117 -12.04 -16.18 -39.22
C LEU A 117 -11.27 -15.20 -40.11
N ALA A 118 -11.96 -14.42 -40.94
CA ALA A 118 -11.34 -13.39 -41.76
C ALA A 118 -10.67 -12.31 -40.90
N LEU A 119 -11.38 -11.81 -39.88
CA LEU A 119 -10.83 -10.86 -38.91
C LEU A 119 -9.62 -11.42 -38.16
N TRP A 120 -9.71 -12.66 -37.66
CA TRP A 120 -8.58 -13.32 -37.01
C TRP A 120 -7.39 -13.55 -37.96
N SER A 121 -7.65 -13.88 -39.23
CA SER A 121 -6.58 -14.04 -40.21
C SER A 121 -5.85 -12.73 -40.47
N VAL A 122 -6.60 -11.61 -40.59
CA VAL A 122 -6.02 -10.28 -40.72
C VAL A 122 -5.22 -9.93 -39.46
N LEU A 123 -5.82 -10.12 -38.28
CA LEU A 123 -5.22 -9.80 -36.98
C LEU A 123 -3.92 -10.59 -36.70
N LEU A 124 -3.85 -11.85 -37.14
CA LEU A 124 -2.64 -12.68 -37.05
C LEU A 124 -1.59 -12.29 -38.09
N THR A 125 -1.99 -11.90 -39.31
CA THR A 125 -1.04 -11.45 -40.34
C THR A 125 -0.42 -10.09 -40.06
N THR A 126 -1.14 -9.20 -39.36
CA THR A 126 -0.68 -7.85 -39.03
C THR A 126 0.11 -7.77 -37.72
N GLY A 127 0.21 -8.85 -36.94
CA GLY A 127 0.83 -8.83 -35.61
C GLY A 127 -0.03 -8.21 -34.50
N ALA A 128 -1.12 -7.54 -34.85
CA ALA A 128 -2.09 -6.94 -33.91
C ALA A 128 -2.68 -7.94 -32.90
N ALA A 129 -2.74 -9.24 -33.21
CA ALA A 129 -3.13 -10.27 -32.26
C ALA A 129 -2.07 -10.46 -31.16
N ALA A 130 -0.79 -10.35 -31.51
CA ALA A 130 0.31 -10.41 -30.55
C ALA A 130 0.36 -9.14 -29.69
N GLU A 131 0.07 -7.97 -30.28
CA GLU A 131 -0.05 -6.69 -29.56
C GLU A 131 -1.24 -6.68 -28.59
N ALA A 132 -2.41 -7.14 -29.03
CA ALA A 132 -3.59 -7.28 -28.16
C ALA A 132 -3.34 -8.30 -27.04
N TRP A 133 -2.62 -9.39 -27.34
CA TRP A 133 -2.22 -10.38 -26.35
C TRP A 133 -1.18 -9.84 -25.37
N SER A 134 -0.21 -9.04 -25.82
CA SER A 134 0.74 -8.37 -24.92
C SER A 134 0.03 -7.36 -24.04
N SER A 135 -0.83 -6.49 -24.59
CA SER A 135 -1.60 -5.52 -23.80
C SER A 135 -2.53 -6.19 -22.78
N PHE A 136 -3.16 -7.33 -23.13
CA PHE A 136 -3.94 -8.11 -22.17
C PHE A 136 -3.08 -8.75 -21.08
N ARG A 137 -1.91 -9.30 -21.44
CA ARG A 137 -0.95 -9.85 -20.47
C ARG A 137 -0.37 -8.77 -19.57
N ASP A 138 -0.10 -7.59 -20.11
CA ASP A 138 0.43 -6.45 -19.37
C ASP A 138 -0.65 -5.85 -18.47
N GLY A 139 -1.92 -5.85 -18.90
CA GLY A 139 -3.07 -5.55 -18.04
C GLY A 139 -3.34 -6.61 -16.94
N LEU A 140 -3.00 -7.88 -17.17
CA LEU A 140 -3.03 -8.90 -16.12
C LEU A 140 -1.83 -8.81 -15.17
N ARG A 141 -0.67 -8.34 -15.66
CA ARG A 141 0.51 -8.04 -14.85
C ARG A 141 0.32 -6.80 -13.99
N SER A 142 -0.37 -5.77 -14.48
CA SER A 142 -0.69 -4.60 -13.63
C SER A 142 -1.67 -4.94 -12.49
N VAL A 143 -2.47 -5.99 -12.66
CA VAL A 143 -3.38 -6.53 -11.63
C VAL A 143 -2.70 -7.61 -10.76
N GLY A 144 -1.49 -8.05 -11.10
CA GLY A 144 -0.85 -9.22 -10.48
C GLY A 144 0.68 -9.21 -10.40
N ALA A 145 1.34 -8.07 -10.57
CA ALA A 145 2.78 -7.94 -10.34
C ALA A 145 3.06 -8.31 -8.88
N PRO A 146 4.11 -9.09 -8.58
CA PRO A 146 4.49 -9.33 -7.21
C PRO A 146 4.94 -8.00 -6.61
N ALA A 147 4.05 -7.35 -5.85
CA ALA A 147 4.42 -6.19 -5.04
C ALA A 147 5.65 -6.57 -4.20
N LEU A 148 6.74 -5.81 -4.35
CA LEU A 148 7.96 -5.99 -3.57
C LEU A 148 7.61 -6.19 -2.09
N ARG A 149 8.35 -7.06 -1.40
CA ARG A 149 8.15 -7.44 0.00
C ARG A 149 9.31 -6.91 0.85
N SER A 150 9.11 -6.79 2.16
CA SER A 150 10.25 -6.59 3.08
C SER A 150 11.31 -7.67 2.86
N GLY A 151 12.56 -7.25 2.62
CA GLY A 151 13.65 -8.13 2.20
C GLY A 151 13.97 -8.10 0.71
N ASP A 152 13.09 -7.57 -0.14
CA ASP A 152 13.30 -7.55 -1.58
C ASP A 152 14.15 -6.33 -1.98
N CYS A 153 15.22 -6.58 -2.72
CA CYS A 153 15.98 -5.54 -3.41
C CYS A 153 15.41 -5.32 -4.81
N PHE A 154 15.56 -4.12 -5.37
CA PHE A 154 15.02 -3.77 -6.68
C PHE A 154 15.91 -2.79 -7.45
N MET A 155 15.62 -2.66 -8.74
CA MET A 155 16.22 -1.65 -9.61
C MET A 155 15.21 -0.51 -9.87
N ALA A 156 15.71 0.71 -9.91
CA ALA A 156 15.03 1.94 -10.27
C ALA A 156 15.82 2.63 -11.39
N PRO A 157 15.64 2.23 -12.66
CA PRO A 157 16.48 2.70 -13.77
C PRO A 157 16.36 4.22 -14.04
N GLU A 158 15.25 4.84 -13.64
CA GLU A 158 15.04 6.29 -13.69
C GLU A 158 15.53 7.02 -12.42
N GLY A 159 16.19 6.29 -11.51
CA GLY A 159 16.69 6.75 -10.23
C GLY A 159 15.68 6.62 -9.08
N MET A 160 16.18 6.66 -7.85
CA MET A 160 15.36 6.45 -6.65
C MET A 160 14.23 7.48 -6.45
N GLN A 161 14.36 8.74 -6.90
CA GLN A 161 13.24 9.70 -6.79
C GLN A 161 12.07 9.37 -7.72
N ALA A 162 12.33 8.72 -8.86
CA ALA A 162 11.29 8.29 -9.79
C ALA A 162 10.65 6.96 -9.40
N TRP A 163 11.29 6.19 -8.50
CA TRP A 163 10.82 4.86 -8.12
C TRP A 163 9.38 4.85 -7.61
N ALA A 164 8.94 5.87 -6.86
CA ALA A 164 7.56 5.92 -6.34
C ALA A 164 6.51 5.79 -7.45
N ALA A 165 6.76 6.38 -8.63
CA ALA A 165 5.86 6.30 -9.79
C ALA A 165 5.82 4.92 -10.43
N TRP A 166 6.92 4.16 -10.35
CA TRP A 166 7.10 2.86 -11.03
C TRP A 166 7.18 1.67 -10.07
N SER A 167 6.96 1.90 -8.78
CA SER A 167 7.13 0.91 -7.71
C SER A 167 6.31 -0.37 -7.90
N ARG A 168 5.15 -0.26 -8.56
CA ARG A 168 4.29 -1.41 -8.90
C ARG A 168 4.83 -2.29 -10.03
N GLU A 169 5.73 -1.75 -10.85
CA GLU A 169 6.36 -2.44 -11.97
C GLU A 169 7.73 -3.01 -11.59
N SER A 170 8.26 -2.62 -10.43
CA SER A 170 9.54 -3.12 -9.92
C SER A 170 9.46 -4.60 -9.57
N GLU A 171 10.38 -5.38 -10.13
CA GLU A 171 10.57 -6.79 -9.80
C GLU A 171 11.73 -6.96 -8.80
N PRO A 172 11.67 -7.96 -7.91
CA PRO A 172 12.76 -8.22 -6.99
C PRO A 172 14.01 -8.72 -7.71
N VAL A 173 15.17 -8.18 -7.32
CA VAL A 173 16.51 -8.61 -7.75
C VAL A 173 17.30 -9.15 -6.55
N SER A 174 18.44 -9.79 -6.83
CA SER A 174 19.30 -10.32 -5.76
C SER A 174 20.00 -9.19 -5.01
N CYS A 175 19.79 -9.11 -3.70
CA CYS A 175 20.50 -8.18 -2.82
C CYS A 175 22.02 -8.42 -2.76
N ALA A 176 22.50 -9.61 -3.12
CA ALA A 176 23.94 -9.91 -3.11
C ALA A 176 24.71 -9.17 -4.22
N GLY A 177 24.01 -8.70 -5.26
CA GLY A 177 24.57 -7.84 -6.30
C GLY A 177 24.27 -6.36 -6.06
N GLU A 178 24.68 -5.53 -7.01
CA GLU A 178 24.28 -4.12 -7.01
C GLU A 178 22.77 -3.99 -7.26
N HIS A 179 22.15 -3.08 -6.53
CA HIS A 179 20.73 -2.74 -6.64
C HIS A 179 20.50 -1.28 -6.25
N ASP A 180 19.37 -0.70 -6.66
CA ASP A 180 19.09 0.72 -6.41
C ASP A 180 18.41 0.93 -5.05
N GLY A 181 17.63 -0.06 -4.57
CA GLY A 181 17.01 -0.01 -3.25
C GLY A 181 16.60 -1.35 -2.66
N GLU A 182 16.30 -1.34 -1.37
CA GLU A 182 15.86 -2.51 -0.58
C GLU A 182 14.62 -2.16 0.24
N ILE A 183 13.53 -2.92 0.07
CA ILE A 183 12.31 -2.73 0.86
C ILE A 183 12.53 -3.27 2.26
N PHE A 184 12.33 -2.42 3.26
CA PHE A 184 12.42 -2.84 4.66
C PHE A 184 11.05 -2.96 5.34
N ALA A 185 10.03 -2.21 4.88
CA ALA A 185 8.70 -2.29 5.47
C ALA A 185 7.56 -2.12 4.46
N ARG A 186 6.43 -2.74 4.82
CA ARG A 186 5.13 -2.58 4.18
C ARG A 186 4.11 -2.35 5.27
N VAL A 187 3.52 -1.16 5.29
CA VAL A 187 2.65 -0.73 6.36
C VAL A 187 1.25 -0.56 5.81
N ARG A 188 0.32 -1.37 6.32
CA ARG A 188 -1.09 -1.27 5.94
C ARG A 188 -1.78 -0.25 6.83
N LEU A 189 -2.27 0.81 6.21
CA LEU A 189 -3.07 1.85 6.85
C LEU A 189 -4.49 1.35 7.14
N PRO A 190 -5.16 1.92 8.17
CA PRO A 190 -6.55 1.65 8.46
C PRO A 190 -7.47 1.98 7.27
N ASP A 191 -8.57 1.23 7.15
CA ASP A 191 -9.62 1.54 6.19
C ASP A 191 -10.30 2.88 6.53
N GLY A 192 -10.78 3.59 5.51
CA GLY A 192 -11.45 4.87 5.70
C GLY A 192 -11.48 5.73 4.44
N ARG A 193 -11.85 7.01 4.63
CA ARG A 193 -11.71 8.05 3.60
C ARG A 193 -10.24 8.37 3.38
N TYR A 194 -9.89 8.77 2.16
CA TYR A 194 -8.55 9.24 1.85
C TYR A 194 -8.17 10.40 2.79
N PRO A 195 -7.08 10.27 3.57
CA PRO A 195 -6.76 11.24 4.62
C PRO A 195 -6.11 12.52 4.06
N GLY A 196 -5.77 12.56 2.76
CA GLY A 196 -5.03 13.64 2.14
C GLY A 196 -3.53 13.35 2.06
N THR A 197 -2.87 13.97 1.08
CA THR A 197 -1.45 13.71 0.78
C THR A 197 -0.54 14.09 1.94
N GLU A 198 -0.73 15.25 2.56
CA GLU A 198 0.09 15.71 3.71
C GLU A 198 0.01 14.74 4.91
N ALA A 199 -1.20 14.26 5.22
CA ALA A 199 -1.39 13.29 6.30
C ALA A 199 -0.73 11.95 5.96
N LEU A 200 -0.81 11.47 4.71
CA LEU A 200 -0.11 10.26 4.28
C LEU A 200 1.41 10.39 4.34
N MET A 201 1.97 11.51 3.90
CA MET A 201 3.42 11.75 3.96
C MET A 201 3.90 11.80 5.41
N THR A 202 3.12 12.43 6.30
CA THR A 202 3.39 12.44 7.75
C THR A 202 3.35 11.02 8.32
N SER A 203 2.33 10.22 7.96
CA SER A 203 2.26 8.82 8.36
C SER A 203 3.42 8.00 7.81
N ALA A 204 3.80 8.18 6.54
CA ALA A 204 4.92 7.46 5.93
C ALA A 204 6.24 7.78 6.61
N HIS A 205 6.51 9.05 6.90
CA HIS A 205 7.68 9.43 7.67
C HIS A 205 7.71 8.72 9.03
N HIS A 206 6.62 8.80 9.81
CA HIS A 206 6.56 8.15 11.12
C HIS A 206 6.74 6.62 11.03
N GLU A 207 5.96 5.96 10.19
CA GLU A 207 5.95 4.50 10.09
C GLU A 207 7.26 3.95 9.50
N CYS A 208 7.81 4.59 8.46
CA CYS A 208 9.07 4.15 7.87
C CYS A 208 10.24 4.34 8.84
N HIS A 209 10.32 5.45 9.58
CA HIS A 209 11.36 5.63 10.59
C HIS A 209 11.23 4.63 11.76
N ALA A 210 10.01 4.31 12.20
CA ALA A 210 9.77 3.30 13.23
C ALA A 210 10.19 1.89 12.77
N HIS A 211 9.79 1.48 11.56
CA HIS A 211 10.11 0.17 11.03
C HIS A 211 11.57 0.00 10.61
N ARG A 212 12.26 1.10 10.27
CA ARG A 212 13.70 1.12 9.95
C ARG A 212 14.53 0.42 11.04
N ARG A 213 14.22 0.72 12.31
CA ARG A 213 14.95 0.21 13.48
C ARG A 213 14.80 -1.29 13.70
N ALA A 214 13.60 -1.81 13.44
CA ALA A 214 13.36 -3.25 13.52
C ALA A 214 14.06 -4.02 12.39
N TYR A 215 14.31 -3.36 11.26
CA TYR A 215 14.97 -3.98 10.10
C TYR A 215 16.50 -3.92 10.18
N VAL A 216 17.03 -2.82 10.72
CA VAL A 216 18.46 -2.60 10.96
C VAL A 216 18.64 -2.18 12.41
N VAL A 217 18.94 -3.17 13.27
CA VAL A 217 19.09 -2.97 14.72
C VAL A 217 20.29 -2.07 15.03
N ASP A 218 21.38 -2.20 14.25
CA ASP A 218 22.55 -1.31 14.36
C ASP A 218 22.57 -0.29 13.20
N PRO A 219 22.04 0.93 13.39
CA PRO A 219 22.02 1.94 12.32
C PRO A 219 23.42 2.35 11.84
N TRP A 220 24.49 2.08 12.60
CA TRP A 220 25.86 2.39 12.16
C TRP A 220 26.36 1.43 11.07
N THR A 221 25.67 0.31 10.85
CA THR A 221 25.94 -0.59 9.72
C THR A 221 25.41 -0.05 8.38
N VAL A 222 24.53 0.95 8.42
CA VAL A 222 23.97 1.58 7.22
C VAL A 222 25.01 2.54 6.62
N PRO A 223 25.31 2.46 5.31
CA PRO A 223 26.20 3.41 4.65
C PRO A 223 25.69 4.86 4.79
N ALA A 224 26.59 5.84 4.93
CA ALA A 224 26.23 7.25 5.18
C ALA A 224 25.31 7.85 4.13
N ASN A 225 25.51 7.48 2.87
CA ASN A 225 24.76 7.97 1.72
C ASN A 225 23.50 7.14 1.46
N THR A 226 22.88 6.60 2.50
CA THR A 226 21.63 5.84 2.40
C THR A 226 20.51 6.65 3.02
N ASP A 227 19.43 6.82 2.27
CA ASP A 227 18.23 7.52 2.70
C ASP A 227 17.01 6.58 2.70
N VAL A 228 15.95 7.02 3.38
CA VAL A 228 14.66 6.35 3.46
C VAL A 228 13.72 6.93 2.41
N TYR A 229 13.34 6.11 1.44
CA TYR A 229 12.34 6.41 0.44
C TYR A 229 11.01 5.78 0.84
N SER A 230 9.91 6.48 0.54
CA SER A 230 8.58 5.95 0.79
C SER A 230 7.68 6.09 -0.43
N VAL A 231 6.77 5.13 -0.59
CA VAL A 231 5.67 5.20 -1.55
C VAL A 231 4.38 5.19 -0.75
N THR A 232 3.53 6.16 -1.01
CA THR A 232 2.21 6.28 -0.37
C THR A 232 1.10 6.04 -1.39
N PRO A 233 -0.08 5.58 -0.94
CA PRO A 233 -1.24 5.49 -1.83
C PRO A 233 -1.63 6.86 -2.39
N THR A 234 -2.13 6.90 -3.62
CA THR A 234 -2.78 8.08 -4.18
C THR A 234 -4.28 8.05 -3.87
N GLU A 235 -4.98 9.17 -4.05
CA GLU A 235 -6.45 9.18 -3.93
C GLU A 235 -7.11 8.15 -4.87
N GLU A 236 -6.62 8.06 -6.11
CA GLU A 236 -7.09 7.07 -7.10
C GLU A 236 -6.82 5.63 -6.65
N SER A 237 -5.60 5.31 -6.19
CA SER A 237 -5.33 3.93 -5.73
C SER A 237 -6.07 3.62 -4.42
N TRP A 238 -6.31 4.63 -3.59
CA TRP A 238 -7.11 4.49 -2.38
C TRP A 238 -8.56 4.11 -2.70
N ASP A 239 -9.17 4.70 -3.72
CA ASP A 239 -10.50 4.30 -4.17
C ASP A 239 -10.55 2.85 -4.72
N LEU A 240 -9.41 2.36 -5.19
CA LEU A 240 -9.20 0.97 -5.63
C LEU A 240 -8.81 0.01 -4.50
N GLY A 241 -8.72 0.49 -3.26
CA GLY A 241 -8.43 -0.32 -2.07
C GLY A 241 -6.95 -0.39 -1.66
N ASP A 242 -6.08 0.41 -2.28
CA ASP A 242 -4.69 0.55 -1.86
C ASP A 242 -4.61 1.28 -0.52
N ARG A 243 -4.03 0.62 0.47
CA ARG A 243 -3.85 1.13 1.83
C ARG A 243 -2.40 0.96 2.28
N GLU A 244 -1.47 0.79 1.36
CA GLU A 244 -0.12 0.36 1.71
C GLU A 244 0.91 1.48 1.55
N ILE A 245 1.71 1.70 2.60
CA ILE A 245 2.95 2.46 2.53
C ILE A 245 4.09 1.47 2.31
N LEU A 246 4.91 1.70 1.28
CA LEU A 246 6.16 0.99 1.09
C LEU A 246 7.31 1.84 1.61
N CYS A 247 8.22 1.23 2.38
CA CYS A 247 9.43 1.88 2.87
C CYS A 247 10.65 1.17 2.32
N ALA A 248 11.56 1.91 1.70
CA ALA A 248 12.77 1.40 1.10
C ALA A 248 14.01 2.18 1.56
N PHE A 249 15.13 1.50 1.67
CA PHE A 249 16.43 2.15 1.63
C PHE A 249 16.84 2.39 0.18
N GLY A 250 17.51 3.50 -0.07
CA GLY A 250 18.14 3.82 -1.35
C GLY A 250 19.32 4.74 -1.14
N ASN A 251 20.12 4.95 -2.18
CA ASN A 251 21.20 5.93 -2.08
C ASN A 251 20.67 7.37 -2.12
N GLU A 252 21.36 8.30 -1.45
CA GLU A 252 21.09 9.74 -1.57
C GLU A 252 21.35 10.25 -2.99
N ASP A 253 22.42 9.76 -3.64
CA ASP A 253 22.58 9.94 -5.09
C ASP A 253 21.64 8.96 -5.81
N PRO A 254 20.62 9.44 -6.53
CA PRO A 254 19.59 8.59 -7.10
C PRO A 254 20.05 7.53 -8.09
N PHE A 255 21.24 7.69 -8.66
CA PHE A 255 21.80 6.76 -9.64
C PHE A 255 22.93 5.91 -9.05
N ALA A 256 23.34 6.19 -7.81
CA ALA A 256 24.28 5.35 -7.10
C ALA A 256 23.57 4.11 -6.54
N ARG A 257 24.31 3.01 -6.47
CA ARG A 257 23.79 1.70 -6.09
C ARG A 257 24.23 1.28 -4.70
N LEU A 258 23.38 0.51 -4.06
CA LEU A 258 23.67 -0.26 -2.87
C LEU A 258 24.24 -1.64 -3.28
N SER A 259 24.90 -2.30 -2.34
CA SER A 259 25.45 -3.64 -2.52
C SER A 259 25.37 -4.43 -1.23
N GLY A 260 24.87 -5.66 -1.31
CA GLY A 260 24.50 -6.45 -0.13
C GLY A 260 23.19 -5.98 0.49
N SER A 261 22.52 -6.87 1.24
CA SER A 261 21.35 -6.47 2.02
C SER A 261 21.76 -5.66 3.24
N LEU A 262 21.03 -4.59 3.53
CA LEU A 262 21.15 -3.77 4.73
C LEU A 262 20.51 -4.43 5.95
N ARG A 263 19.72 -5.49 5.77
CA ARG A 263 19.02 -6.18 6.85
C ARG A 263 19.99 -6.74 7.89
N ARG A 264 19.80 -6.30 9.14
CA ARG A 264 20.49 -6.81 10.32
C ARG A 264 19.49 -6.87 11.47
N ASP A 265 18.73 -7.95 11.51
CA ASP A 265 17.73 -8.18 12.57
C ASP A 265 18.39 -8.67 13.87
N GLU A 266 17.59 -8.77 14.94
CA GLU A 266 18.05 -9.12 16.30
C GLU A 266 18.86 -10.42 16.35
N SER A 267 18.58 -11.37 15.45
CA SER A 267 19.29 -12.66 15.40
C SER A 267 20.76 -12.54 15.01
N SER A 268 21.17 -11.36 14.52
CA SER A 268 22.54 -11.04 14.14
C SER A 268 23.44 -10.62 15.31
N PHE A 269 22.88 -10.48 16.51
CA PHE A 269 23.56 -9.89 17.68
C PHE A 269 23.45 -10.78 18.91
N ASP A 270 24.46 -10.73 19.78
CA ASP A 270 24.39 -11.38 21.09
C ASP A 270 23.64 -10.51 22.12
N ALA A 271 23.45 -11.04 23.34
CA ALA A 271 22.67 -10.35 24.37
C ALA A 271 23.31 -9.04 24.85
N ASP A 272 24.64 -8.95 24.90
CA ASP A 272 25.34 -7.71 25.28
C ASP A 272 25.13 -6.67 24.18
N GLN A 273 25.31 -7.07 22.93
CA GLN A 273 25.12 -6.22 21.76
C GLN A 273 23.70 -5.69 21.63
N LEU A 274 22.69 -6.56 21.75
CA LEU A 274 21.28 -6.15 21.70
C LEU A 274 20.94 -5.17 22.82
N THR A 275 21.34 -5.47 24.05
CA THR A 275 21.05 -4.59 25.20
C THR A 275 21.69 -3.22 25.02
N PHE A 276 22.92 -3.16 24.48
CA PHE A 276 23.58 -1.91 24.17
C PHE A 276 22.85 -1.12 23.07
N LEU A 277 22.50 -1.77 21.96
CA LEU A 277 21.83 -1.14 20.82
C LEU A 277 20.43 -0.67 21.18
N ASP A 278 19.67 -1.44 21.95
CA ASP A 278 18.35 -1.04 22.46
C ASP A 278 18.45 0.20 23.36
N ALA A 279 19.44 0.22 24.27
CA ALA A 279 19.68 1.36 25.15
C ALA A 279 20.09 2.60 24.35
N ALA A 280 21.04 2.48 23.41
CA ALA A 280 21.47 3.56 22.53
C ALA A 280 20.33 4.10 21.66
N GLY A 281 19.48 3.19 21.18
CA GLY A 281 18.31 3.53 20.38
C GLY A 281 17.37 4.51 21.08
N LEU A 282 17.25 4.48 22.42
CA LEU A 282 16.38 5.41 23.13
C LEU A 282 16.76 6.88 22.94
N LEU A 283 18.06 7.18 22.97
CA LEU A 283 18.57 8.53 22.78
C LEU A 283 18.44 8.97 21.32
N ASP A 284 18.80 8.09 20.39
CA ASP A 284 18.64 8.33 18.95
C ASP A 284 17.16 8.61 18.58
N ASP A 285 16.19 7.90 19.18
CA ASP A 285 14.75 8.14 18.94
C ASP A 285 14.29 9.49 19.47
N ALA A 286 14.86 9.93 20.59
CA ALA A 286 14.56 11.24 21.15
C ALA A 286 15.18 12.34 20.27
N ALA A 287 16.41 12.15 19.81
CA ALA A 287 17.12 13.08 18.95
C ALA A 287 16.42 13.27 17.59
N ASP A 288 15.91 12.18 16.98
CA ASP A 288 15.17 12.21 15.71
C ASP A 288 13.86 13.05 15.77
N ARG A 289 13.39 13.41 16.98
CA ARG A 289 12.17 14.21 17.21
C ARG A 289 12.46 15.68 17.49
N VAL A 290 13.63 16.17 17.11
CA VAL A 290 13.99 17.59 17.24
C VAL A 290 12.94 18.47 16.55
N PRO A 291 12.48 19.57 17.19
CA PRO A 291 11.58 20.51 16.55
C PRO A 291 12.22 21.13 15.30
N VAL A 292 11.42 21.30 14.24
CA VAL A 292 11.88 21.93 12.97
C VAL A 292 12.01 23.45 13.06
N THR A 293 11.43 24.05 14.10
CA THR A 293 11.51 25.48 14.41
C THR A 293 12.82 25.79 15.12
N GLU A 294 13.20 27.07 15.17
CA GLU A 294 14.30 27.52 16.01
C GLU A 294 13.80 27.79 17.45
N PRO A 295 14.62 27.59 18.50
CA PRO A 295 14.32 27.99 19.88
C PRO A 295 13.79 29.42 20.05
N GLU A 296 14.22 30.36 19.20
CA GLU A 296 13.74 31.74 19.19
C GLU A 296 12.25 31.86 18.80
N ASP A 297 11.79 30.95 17.94
CA ASP A 297 10.42 30.90 17.44
C ASP A 297 9.50 30.04 18.34
N ASP A 298 10.03 28.96 18.92
CA ASP A 298 9.27 28.02 19.76
C ASP A 298 10.10 27.42 20.91
N LEU A 299 10.56 28.27 21.84
CA LEU A 299 11.24 27.82 23.04
C LEU A 299 10.46 26.75 23.83
N PRO A 300 9.12 26.84 24.03
CA PRO A 300 8.36 25.80 24.72
C PRO A 300 8.42 24.42 24.04
N GLY A 301 8.43 24.37 22.71
CA GLY A 301 8.62 23.12 21.97
C GLY A 301 10.01 22.52 22.20
N HIS A 302 11.04 23.36 22.20
CA HIS A 302 12.44 22.98 22.40
C HIS A 302 12.76 22.54 23.83
N THR A 303 12.24 23.22 24.85
CA THR A 303 12.40 22.81 26.25
C THR A 303 11.68 21.49 26.53
N LYS A 304 10.49 21.28 25.95
CA LYS A 304 9.78 20.00 26.01
C LYS A 304 10.53 18.88 25.32
N TRP A 305 11.17 19.15 24.17
CA TRP A 305 12.03 18.17 23.53
C TRP A 305 13.26 17.83 24.39
N ALA A 306 13.86 18.83 25.05
CA ALA A 306 14.94 18.59 26.01
C ALA A 306 14.50 17.72 27.21
N GLU A 307 13.26 17.85 27.70
CA GLU A 307 12.70 16.90 28.70
C GLU A 307 12.65 15.47 28.18
N HIS A 308 12.30 15.27 26.90
CA HIS A 308 12.34 13.95 26.27
C HIS A 308 13.78 13.41 26.17
N MET A 309 14.76 14.25 25.88
CA MET A 309 16.18 13.88 25.88
C MET A 309 16.63 13.42 27.27
N VAL A 310 16.25 14.15 28.34
CA VAL A 310 16.52 13.73 29.74
C VAL A 310 15.91 12.36 30.03
N SER A 311 14.63 12.16 29.67
CA SER A 311 13.97 10.87 29.89
C SER A 311 14.62 9.73 29.11
N ALA A 312 15.16 9.99 27.92
CA ALA A 312 15.87 9.00 27.12
C ALA A 312 17.21 8.62 27.77
N LEU A 313 17.98 9.62 28.22
CA LEU A 313 19.26 9.41 28.91
C LEU A 313 19.08 8.66 30.24
N ASP A 314 18.05 8.98 31.01
CA ASP A 314 17.71 8.25 32.24
C ASP A 314 17.44 6.76 31.97
N ARG A 315 16.67 6.46 30.92
CA ARG A 315 16.36 5.08 30.54
C ARG A 315 17.57 4.35 29.96
N GLN A 316 18.34 5.00 29.09
CA GLN A 316 19.56 4.44 28.50
C GLN A 316 20.57 4.09 29.59
N THR A 317 20.91 5.04 30.47
CA THR A 317 21.87 4.80 31.55
C THR A 317 21.37 3.75 32.54
N GLY A 318 20.07 3.71 32.83
CA GLY A 318 19.44 2.66 33.62
C GLY A 318 19.64 1.26 33.02
N MET A 319 19.29 1.08 31.74
CA MET A 319 19.50 -0.19 31.02
C MET A 319 20.96 -0.61 31.00
N LEU A 320 21.87 0.34 30.74
CA LEU A 320 23.31 0.06 30.70
C LEU A 320 23.88 -0.36 32.05
N ARG A 321 23.31 0.10 33.17
CA ARG A 321 23.75 -0.26 34.53
C ARG A 321 23.19 -1.58 35.02
N GLU A 322 21.95 -1.87 34.67
CA GLU A 322 21.25 -3.07 35.11
C GLU A 322 21.76 -4.33 34.41
N HIS A 323 22.29 -4.18 33.19
CA HIS A 323 22.86 -5.29 32.44
C HIS A 323 24.22 -5.74 32.99
N THR A 324 24.45 -7.06 32.99
CA THR A 324 25.74 -7.64 33.39
C THR A 324 26.60 -7.87 32.15
N TRP A 325 27.63 -7.04 31.98
CA TRP A 325 28.48 -7.05 30.79
C TRP A 325 29.56 -8.11 30.84
N SER A 326 29.99 -8.55 29.66
CA SER A 326 31.25 -9.27 29.50
C SER A 326 32.44 -8.45 30.05
N ALA A 327 33.49 -9.15 30.48
CA ALA A 327 34.66 -8.53 31.10
C ALA A 327 35.34 -7.47 30.19
N ALA A 328 35.24 -7.64 28.87
CA ALA A 328 35.79 -6.70 27.90
C ALA A 328 34.97 -5.39 27.82
N ALA A 329 33.64 -5.48 27.93
CA ALA A 329 32.73 -4.34 27.77
C ALA A 329 32.42 -3.60 29.09
N GLN A 330 32.59 -4.26 30.25
CA GLN A 330 32.21 -3.71 31.55
C GLN A 330 32.76 -2.31 31.84
N ARG A 331 34.06 -2.07 31.60
CA ARG A 331 34.68 -0.77 31.86
C ARG A 331 34.28 0.27 30.80
N PRO A 332 34.40 -0.01 29.49
CA PRO A 332 33.94 0.90 28.44
C PRO A 332 32.49 1.35 28.57
N VAL A 333 31.56 0.45 28.92
CA VAL A 333 30.15 0.81 29.11
C VAL A 333 29.96 1.65 30.37
N ALA A 334 30.68 1.36 31.46
CA ALA A 334 30.64 2.19 32.66
C ALA A 334 31.15 3.63 32.40
N ASP A 335 32.24 3.77 31.64
CA ASP A 335 32.79 5.08 31.25
C ASP A 335 31.79 5.84 30.35
N LEU A 336 31.07 5.15 29.45
CA LEU A 336 29.99 5.75 28.66
C LEU A 336 28.84 6.24 29.55
N VAL A 337 28.42 5.45 30.54
CA VAL A 337 27.36 5.83 31.48
C VAL A 337 27.71 7.11 32.23
N GLU A 338 28.96 7.27 32.68
CA GLU A 338 29.41 8.50 33.36
C GLU A 338 29.21 9.74 32.47
N VAL A 339 29.61 9.67 31.20
CA VAL A 339 29.45 10.79 30.25
C VAL A 339 27.98 11.06 29.91
N LEU A 340 27.16 10.01 29.75
CA LEU A 340 25.72 10.18 29.48
C LEU A 340 24.99 10.86 30.66
N GLU A 341 25.46 10.67 31.89
CA GLU A 341 24.92 11.38 33.05
C GLU A 341 25.32 12.85 33.08
N GLU A 342 26.54 13.19 32.66
CA GLU A 342 26.94 14.58 32.48
C GLU A 342 26.07 15.25 31.40
N ALA A 343 25.86 14.57 30.26
CA ALA A 343 24.96 15.06 29.22
C ALA A 343 23.54 15.29 29.74
N ARG A 344 23.03 14.37 30.56
CA ARG A 344 21.69 14.47 31.17
C ARG A 344 21.56 15.72 32.04
N VAL A 345 22.61 16.14 32.74
CA VAL A 345 22.60 17.39 33.53
C VAL A 345 22.44 18.60 32.62
N GLU A 346 23.17 18.65 31.51
CA GLU A 346 23.07 19.74 30.53
C GLU A 346 21.69 19.76 29.84
N TRP A 347 21.16 18.60 29.43
CA TRP A 347 19.80 18.51 28.87
C TRP A 347 18.72 18.92 29.87
N ALA A 348 18.89 18.62 31.16
CA ALA A 348 17.96 19.07 32.20
C ALA A 348 18.04 20.60 32.42
N ALA A 349 19.21 21.19 32.27
CA ALA A 349 19.36 22.65 32.30
C ALA A 349 18.73 23.30 31.05
N ALA A 350 18.89 22.71 29.86
CA ALA A 350 18.21 23.15 28.64
C ALA A 350 16.67 23.05 28.78
N ALA A 351 16.15 21.98 29.35
CA ALA A 351 14.71 21.82 29.62
C ALA A 351 14.16 22.90 30.58
N GLY A 352 14.99 23.44 31.48
CA GLY A 352 14.63 24.52 32.40
C GLY A 352 14.95 25.93 31.90
N ALA A 353 15.40 26.10 30.66
CA ALA A 353 15.81 27.40 30.14
C ALA A 353 14.61 28.35 29.96
N GLU A 354 14.80 29.62 30.33
CA GLU A 354 13.79 30.69 30.20
C GLU A 354 13.98 31.55 28.93
N ASP A 355 15.11 31.37 28.24
CA ASP A 355 15.47 32.08 27.01
C ASP A 355 16.27 31.18 26.05
N ALA A 356 16.29 31.57 24.77
CA ALA A 356 16.93 30.80 23.70
C ALA A 356 18.45 30.70 23.86
N ASP A 357 19.13 31.77 24.29
CA ASP A 357 20.59 31.77 24.45
C ASP A 357 21.03 30.74 25.51
N THR A 358 20.36 30.74 26.66
CA THR A 358 20.57 29.75 27.73
C THR A 358 20.25 28.34 27.26
N TYR A 359 19.17 28.17 26.48
CA TYR A 359 18.82 26.89 25.90
C TYR A 359 19.94 26.35 25.00
N TYR A 360 20.42 27.15 24.05
CA TYR A 360 21.50 26.75 23.14
C TYR A 360 22.79 26.40 23.87
N ASP A 361 23.19 27.19 24.86
CA ASP A 361 24.40 26.95 25.65
C ASP A 361 24.41 25.55 26.28
N HIS A 362 23.27 25.13 26.82
CA HIS A 362 23.11 23.82 27.46
C HIS A 362 22.85 22.70 26.45
N GLN A 363 22.06 22.96 25.40
CA GLN A 363 21.83 22.02 24.30
C GLN A 363 23.15 21.63 23.63
N LEU A 364 24.02 22.60 23.34
CA LEU A 364 25.32 22.35 22.71
C LEU A 364 26.23 21.49 23.61
N LYS A 365 26.33 21.81 24.91
CA LYS A 365 27.13 21.01 25.86
C LYS A 365 26.60 19.59 25.99
N GLY A 366 25.28 19.44 26.14
CA GLY A 366 24.62 18.14 26.17
C GLY A 366 24.89 17.34 24.91
N SER A 367 24.85 18.00 23.75
CA SER A 367 25.10 17.36 22.45
C SER A 367 26.55 16.90 22.31
N VAL A 368 27.53 17.75 22.65
CA VAL A 368 28.97 17.43 22.63
C VAL A 368 29.31 16.28 23.58
N LEU A 369 28.70 16.21 24.77
CA LEU A 369 28.91 15.09 25.69
C LEU A 369 28.33 13.78 25.13
N THR A 370 27.25 13.86 24.36
CA THR A 370 26.73 12.71 23.60
C THR A 370 27.47 12.46 22.28
N GLU A 371 28.53 13.22 21.96
CA GLU A 371 29.37 12.95 20.80
C GLU A 371 30.30 11.75 21.04
N TRP A 372 30.55 11.04 19.94
CA TRP A 372 30.56 9.59 19.89
C TRP A 372 31.79 8.88 20.47
N GLU A 373 32.73 9.55 21.13
CA GLU A 373 34.03 8.93 21.47
C GLU A 373 33.88 7.75 22.46
N GLN A 374 33.10 7.94 23.50
CA GLN A 374 32.85 6.93 24.54
C GLN A 374 31.91 5.84 24.01
N GLU A 375 30.93 6.22 23.16
CA GLU A 375 30.08 5.23 22.49
C GLU A 375 30.90 4.36 21.54
N VAL A 376 31.78 4.96 20.73
CA VAL A 376 32.74 4.25 19.86
C VAL A 376 33.59 3.27 20.67
N THR A 377 34.05 3.68 21.86
CA THR A 377 34.87 2.84 22.73
C THR A 377 34.08 1.64 23.27
N ALA A 378 32.84 1.86 23.75
CA ALA A 378 31.95 0.79 24.18
C ALA A 378 31.60 -0.16 23.03
N ARG A 379 31.28 0.38 21.85
CA ARG A 379 30.97 -0.39 20.63
C ARG A 379 32.14 -1.26 20.20
N LYS A 380 33.38 -0.74 20.22
CA LYS A 380 34.60 -1.54 19.95
C LYS A 380 34.73 -2.73 20.91
N ALA A 381 34.48 -2.50 22.19
CA ALA A 381 34.55 -3.55 23.21
C ALA A 381 33.48 -4.63 23.03
N LEU A 382 32.32 -4.27 22.47
CA LEU A 382 31.21 -5.15 22.12
C LEU A 382 31.33 -5.78 20.72
N GLY A 383 32.37 -5.46 19.95
CA GLY A 383 32.51 -5.93 18.57
C GLY A 383 31.45 -5.39 17.62
N LEU A 384 30.83 -4.26 17.94
CA LEU A 384 29.87 -3.54 17.09
C LEU A 384 30.58 -2.63 16.11
N THR A 385 29.85 -2.17 15.09
CA THR A 385 30.35 -1.16 14.14
C THR A 385 30.73 0.10 14.89
N SER A 386 32.01 0.50 14.83
CA SER A 386 32.54 1.60 15.67
C SER A 386 33.05 2.79 14.85
N SER A 387 32.62 2.89 13.60
CA SER A 387 32.86 4.04 12.73
C SER A 387 31.54 4.36 12.05
N ARG A 388 30.97 5.54 12.34
CA ARG A 388 29.91 6.07 11.51
C ARG A 388 30.55 6.43 10.17
N SER A 389 29.99 5.96 9.07
CA SER A 389 30.40 6.47 7.76
C SER A 389 30.08 7.97 7.80
N THR A 390 31.11 8.83 7.76
CA THR A 390 30.90 10.28 7.65
C THR A 390 30.78 10.59 6.17
N TYR A 391 29.62 11.09 5.75
CA TYR A 391 29.49 11.71 4.44
C TYR A 391 30.53 12.83 4.35
N VAL A 392 31.50 12.69 3.44
CA VAL A 392 32.37 13.80 3.04
C VAL A 392 31.70 14.39 1.80
N PRO A 393 31.09 15.58 1.87
CA PRO A 393 30.59 16.23 0.67
C PRO A 393 31.77 16.39 -0.29
N THR A 394 31.73 15.70 -1.43
CA THR A 394 32.66 16.01 -2.51
C THR A 394 32.27 17.39 -3.01
N GLY A 395 32.99 18.42 -2.55
CA GLY A 395 32.81 19.80 -2.98
C GLY A 395 32.82 19.88 -4.51
N GLY A 396 31.72 20.39 -5.06
CA GLY A 396 31.61 20.80 -6.46
C GLY A 396 32.27 22.14 -6.72
#